data_AF-A0AAV4CQ71-F1
#
_entry.id   AF-A0AAV4CQ71-F1
#
_cell.length_a   1.000
_cell.length_b   1.000
_cell.length_c   1.000
_cell.angle_alpha   90.00
_cell.angle_beta   90.00
_cell.angle_gamma   90.00
#
_symmetry.space_group_name_H-M   'P 1'
#
loop_
_entity.id
_entity.type
_entity.pdbx_description
1 polymer ?
#
loop_
_entity_poly.entity_id
_entity_poly.type
_entity_poly.pdbx_seq_one_letter_code
_entity_poly.pdbx_strand_id
1 'polypeptide(L)'
;DELSRAKCQLQSMLMMNLEVRPVVFEDIGRQVLAGSIRKDPQYYYDQIGSITERDIQRVANRMLKSKLSVVGYGSLAGLPSYEDMEAAILSRDGRLPSKKSFSLFRR
;
A
#
# COMPACT_ATOMS: atom_id res chain seq x y z
N ASP A 1 -2.52 5.47 -17.78
CA ASP A 1 -3.96 5.41 -17.44
C ASP A 1 -4.21 5.01 -15.99
N GLU A 2 -3.69 3.87 -15.51
CA GLU A 2 -3.93 3.40 -14.13
C GLU A 2 -3.46 4.38 -13.04
N LEU A 3 -2.25 4.92 -13.18
CA LEU A 3 -1.69 5.88 -12.22
C LEU A 3 -2.57 7.13 -12.10
N SER A 4 -3.00 7.70 -13.22
CA SER A 4 -3.87 8.88 -13.24
C SER A 4 -5.22 8.59 -12.60
N ARG A 5 -5.78 7.39 -12.84
CA ARG A 5 -7.02 6.94 -12.21
C ARG A 5 -6.88 6.82 -10.69
N ALA A 6 -5.83 6.15 -10.22
CA ALA A 6 -5.57 5.97 -8.79
C ALA A 6 -5.37 7.32 -8.06
N LYS A 7 -4.66 8.27 -8.69
CA LYS A 7 -4.51 9.64 -8.15
C LYS A 7 -5.85 10.34 -7.98
N CYS A 8 -6.69 10.32 -9.02
CA CYS A 8 -8.00 10.96 -9.00
C CYS A 8 -8.91 10.33 -7.93
N GLN A 9 -8.88 9.00 -7.79
CA GLN A 9 -9.63 8.29 -6.75
C GLN A 9 -9.19 8.70 -5.34
N LEU A 10 -7.87 8.76 -5.10
CA LEU A 10 -7.33 9.15 -3.80
C LEU A 10 -7.63 10.61 -3.45
N GLN A 11 -7.50 11.53 -4.43
CA GLN A 11 -7.85 12.93 -4.26
C GLN A 11 -9.35 13.11 -3.97
N SER A 12 -10.21 12.39 -4.68
CA SER A 12 -11.66 12.43 -4.45
C SER A 12 -12.04 11.93 -3.07
N MET A 13 -11.45 10.81 -2.64
CA MET A 13 -11.66 10.25 -1.30
C MET A 13 -11.21 11.23 -0.21
N LEU A 14 -10.04 11.88 -0.39
CA LEU A 14 -9.54 12.88 0.56
C LEU A 14 -10.54 14.03 0.72
N MET A 15 -11.02 14.62 -0.38
CA MET A 15 -11.92 15.77 -0.34
C MET A 15 -13.28 15.41 0.24
N MET A 16 -13.84 14.24 -0.13
CA MET A 16 -15.12 13.77 0.39
C MET A 16 -15.07 13.50 1.90
N ASN A 17 -13.98 12.93 2.41
CA ASN A 17 -13.83 12.66 3.85
C ASN A 17 -13.85 13.94 4.69
N LEU A 18 -13.47 15.08 4.11
CA LEU A 18 -13.43 16.37 4.80
C LEU A 18 -14.80 17.06 4.90
N GLU A 19 -15.82 16.51 4.26
CA GLU A 19 -17.22 16.96 4.44
C GLU A 19 -17.77 16.53 5.81
N VAL A 20 -17.15 15.53 6.45
CA VAL A 20 -17.60 14.95 7.71
C VAL A 20 -16.80 15.51 8.89
N ARG A 21 -17.45 16.35 9.72
CA ARG A 21 -16.78 17.07 10.84
C ARG A 21 -16.02 16.17 11.84
N PRO A 22 -16.53 15.00 12.27
CA PRO A 22 -15.76 14.08 13.11
C PRO A 22 -14.46 13.60 12.45
N VAL A 23 -14.47 13.31 11.15
CA VAL A 23 -13.30 12.86 10.40
C VAL A 23 -12.26 13.96 10.31
N VAL A 24 -12.70 15.22 10.10
CA VAL A 24 -11.82 16.39 10.15
C VAL A 24 -11.15 16.52 11.52
N PHE A 25 -11.90 16.37 12.61
CA PHE A 25 -11.34 16.46 13.96
C PHE A 25 -10.30 15.38 14.24
N GLU A 26 -10.61 14.13 13.88
CA GLU A 26 -9.68 13.01 14.00
C GLU A 26 -8.39 13.26 13.22
N ASP A 27 -8.51 13.76 11.98
CA ASP A 27 -7.36 14.03 11.13
C ASP A 27 -6.46 15.14 11.72
N ILE A 28 -7.06 16.20 12.26
CA ILE A 28 -6.31 17.25 12.99
C ILE A 28 -5.54 16.62 14.15
N GLY A 29 -6.20 15.82 14.98
CA GLY A 29 -5.58 15.16 16.13
C GLY A 29 -4.41 14.28 15.70
N ARG A 30 -4.61 13.43 14.69
CA ARG A 30 -3.56 12.54 14.15
C ARG A 30 -2.37 13.33 13.60
N GLN A 31 -2.61 14.38 12.81
CA GLN A 31 -1.52 15.18 12.24
C GLN A 31 -0.70 15.88 13.31
N VAL A 32 -1.36 16.46 14.33
CA VAL A 32 -0.68 17.11 15.45
C VAL A 32 0.12 16.10 16.27
N LEU A 33 -0.43 14.91 16.52
CA LEU A 33 0.29 13.85 17.27
C LEU A 33 1.48 13.28 16.50
N ALA A 34 1.37 13.11 15.18
CA ALA A 34 2.41 12.48 14.37
C ALA A 34 3.49 13.47 13.89
N GLY A 35 3.12 14.74 13.63
CA GLY A 35 3.98 15.70 12.93
C GLY A 35 4.00 17.10 13.55
N SER A 36 3.41 17.29 14.73
CA SER A 36 3.34 18.55 15.49
C SER A 36 2.63 19.72 14.79
N ILE A 37 2.27 19.58 13.51
CA ILE A 37 1.68 20.61 12.67
C ILE A 37 0.57 19.98 11.82
N ARG A 38 -0.56 20.69 11.74
CA ARG A 38 -1.62 20.39 10.78
C ARG A 38 -1.26 20.99 9.42
N LYS A 39 -1.21 20.15 8.39
CA LYS A 39 -1.13 20.57 6.99
C LYS A 39 -2.52 20.71 6.40
N ASP A 40 -2.66 21.66 5.48
CA ASP A 40 -3.91 21.89 4.78
C ASP A 40 -4.25 20.73 3.83
N PRO A 41 -5.53 20.36 3.64
CA PRO A 41 -5.93 19.39 2.63
C PRO A 41 -5.35 19.63 1.23
N GLN A 42 -5.27 20.90 0.80
CA GLN A 42 -4.74 21.26 -0.51
C GLN A 42 -3.28 20.83 -0.68
N TYR A 43 -2.49 20.89 0.40
CA TYR A 43 -1.11 20.40 0.37
C TYR A 43 -1.07 18.93 -0.05
N TYR A 44 -1.91 18.07 0.55
CA TYR A 44 -1.94 16.65 0.20
C TYR A 44 -2.51 16.42 -1.21
N TYR A 45 -3.52 17.19 -1.62
CA TYR A 45 -4.05 17.14 -2.97
C TYR A 45 -2.95 17.36 -4.02
N ASP A 46 -2.13 18.40 -3.83
CA ASP A 46 -1.02 18.74 -4.73
C ASP A 46 0.10 17.69 -4.68
N GLN A 47 0.43 17.19 -3.49
CA GLN A 47 1.43 16.13 -3.34
C GLN A 47 0.99 14.83 -4.03
N ILE A 48 -0.29 14.48 -4.01
CA ILE A 48 -0.80 13.31 -4.74
C ILE A 48 -0.70 13.55 -6.26
N GLY A 49 -1.01 14.77 -6.71
CA GLY A 49 -0.91 15.16 -8.11
C GLY A 49 0.51 15.03 -8.66
N SER A 50 1.53 15.36 -7.87
CA SER A 50 2.94 15.37 -8.28
C SER A 50 3.60 13.99 -8.35
N ILE A 51 2.98 12.92 -7.82
CA ILE A 51 3.55 11.56 -7.79
C ILE A 51 3.87 11.06 -9.20
N THR A 52 5.08 10.56 -9.44
CA THR A 52 5.44 9.97 -10.73
C THR A 52 5.38 8.44 -10.72
N GLU A 53 5.38 7.81 -11.89
CA GLU A 53 5.49 6.34 -11.99
C GLU A 53 6.78 5.83 -11.31
N ARG A 54 7.88 6.59 -11.42
CA ARG A 54 9.16 6.24 -10.79
C ARG A 54 9.05 6.22 -9.27
N ASP A 55 8.27 7.11 -8.68
CA ASP A 55 8.03 7.11 -7.23
C ASP A 55 7.31 5.86 -6.77
N ILE A 56 6.31 5.41 -7.53
CA ILE A 56 5.58 4.17 -7.24
C ILE A 56 6.52 2.97 -7.33
N GLN A 57 7.29 2.85 -8.42
CA GLN A 57 8.26 1.75 -8.58
C GLN A 57 9.29 1.74 -7.45
N ARG A 58 9.81 2.92 -7.06
CA ARG A 58 10.77 3.06 -5.95
C ARG A 58 10.17 2.61 -4.61
N VAL A 59 8.96 3.04 -4.28
CA VAL A 59 8.30 2.68 -3.02
C VAL A 59 7.93 1.20 -3.00
N ALA A 60 7.38 0.67 -4.10
CA ALA A 60 7.06 -0.75 -4.23
C ALA A 60 8.30 -1.64 -4.05
N ASN A 61 9.41 -1.30 -4.71
CA ASN A 61 10.67 -2.03 -4.57
C ASN A 61 11.22 -1.97 -3.13
N ARG A 62 11.02 -0.86 -2.41
CA ARG A 62 11.42 -0.76 -1.00
C ARG A 62 10.52 -1.62 -0.10
N MET A 63 9.22 -1.62 -0.33
CA MET A 63 8.24 -2.38 0.45
C MET A 63 8.42 -3.89 0.27
N LEU A 64 8.62 -4.36 -0.97
CA LEU A 64 8.79 -5.79 -1.26
C LEU A 64 10.10 -6.37 -0.71
N LYS A 65 11.08 -5.53 -0.37
CA LYS A 65 12.35 -5.95 0.25
C LYS A 65 12.28 -6.09 1.77
N SER A 66 11.25 -5.56 2.43
CA SER A 66 11.14 -5.71 3.89
C SER A 66 10.74 -7.13 4.26
N LYS A 67 11.06 -7.53 5.49
CA LYS A 67 10.70 -8.86 6.01
C LYS A 67 9.19 -9.11 5.87
N LEU A 68 8.84 -10.28 5.36
CA LEU A 68 7.45 -10.65 5.14
C LEU A 68 6.71 -10.81 6.48
N SER A 69 5.47 -10.33 6.55
CA SER A 69 4.58 -10.56 7.71
C SER A 69 3.32 -11.27 7.20
N VAL A 70 3.09 -12.49 7.67
CA VAL A 70 1.95 -13.33 7.27
C VAL A 70 1.12 -13.66 8.50
N VAL A 71 -0.21 -13.51 8.38
CA VAL A 71 -1.19 -13.94 9.37
C VAL A 71 -2.17 -14.87 8.67
N GLY A 72 -2.35 -16.08 9.21
CA GLY A 72 -3.30 -17.07 8.71
C GLY A 72 -4.33 -17.42 9.78
N TYR A 73 -5.57 -17.69 9.36
CA TYR A 73 -6.67 -18.08 10.24
C TYR A 73 -7.50 -19.20 9.61
N GLY A 74 -7.92 -20.20 10.40
CA GLY A 74 -8.69 -21.37 9.93
C GLY A 74 -7.83 -22.55 9.47
N SER A 75 -8.24 -23.24 8.40
CA SER A 75 -7.49 -24.37 7.85
C SER A 75 -6.31 -23.89 6.99
N LEU A 76 -5.10 -24.16 7.45
CA LEU A 76 -3.85 -23.71 6.81
C LEU A 76 -3.17 -24.78 5.94
N ALA A 77 -3.84 -25.90 5.67
CA ALA A 77 -3.25 -27.02 4.94
C ALA A 77 -2.79 -26.69 3.50
N GLY A 78 -3.35 -25.63 2.90
CA GLY A 78 -2.97 -25.12 1.58
C GLY A 78 -1.94 -23.98 1.59
N LEU A 79 -1.55 -23.48 2.77
CA LEU A 79 -0.60 -22.38 2.87
C LEU A 79 0.83 -22.90 2.61
N PRO A 80 1.59 -22.32 1.67
CA PRO A 80 3.00 -22.65 1.49
C PRO A 80 3.82 -22.31 2.75
N SER A 81 5.05 -22.82 2.84
CA SER A 81 5.93 -22.46 3.95
C SER A 81 6.27 -20.98 3.93
N TYR A 82 6.59 -20.42 5.10
CA TYR A 82 6.98 -19.02 5.19
C TYR A 82 8.22 -18.72 4.32
N GLU A 83 9.18 -19.65 4.28
CA GLU A 83 10.40 -19.53 3.49
C GLU A 83 10.09 -19.49 1.99
N ASP A 84 9.16 -20.33 1.53
CA ASP A 84 8.73 -20.33 0.13
C ASP A 84 8.05 -19.00 -0.22
N MET A 85 7.19 -18.47 0.67
CA MET A 85 6.53 -17.18 0.49
C MET A 85 7.52 -16.01 0.46
N GLU A 86 8.47 -16.00 1.37
CA GLU A 86 9.50 -14.97 1.45
C GLU A 86 10.40 -15.00 0.21
N ALA A 87 10.83 -16.19 -0.22
CA ALA A 87 11.61 -16.37 -1.43
C ALA A 87 10.85 -15.91 -2.69
N ALA A 88 9.55 -16.22 -2.78
CA ALA A 88 8.73 -15.82 -3.92
C ALA A 88 8.55 -14.30 -4.02
N ILE A 89 8.35 -13.60 -2.90
CA ILE A 89 8.22 -12.14 -2.87
C ILE A 89 9.54 -11.44 -3.23
N LEU A 90 10.68 -12.01 -2.81
CA LEU A 90 12.01 -11.50 -3.17
C LEU A 90 12.37 -11.81 -4.63
N SER A 91 11.85 -12.90 -5.19
CA SER A 91 12.04 -13.23 -6.61
C SER A 91 11.28 -12.25 -7.51
N ARG A 92 11.94 -11.70 -8.55
CA ARG A 92 11.27 -10.81 -9.52
C ARG A 92 10.15 -11.51 -10.30
N ASP A 93 10.18 -12.85 -10.36
CA ASP A 93 9.25 -13.66 -11.13
C ASP A 93 8.05 -14.15 -10.31
N GLY A 94 8.04 -13.93 -8.97
CA GLY A 94 6.94 -14.31 -8.08
C GLY A 94 6.63 -15.82 -8.02
N ARG A 95 7.61 -16.65 -8.38
CA ARG A 95 7.47 -18.12 -8.45
C ARG A 95 8.06 -18.76 -7.21
N LEU A 96 7.32 -19.72 -6.63
CA LEU A 96 7.85 -20.55 -5.56
C LEU A 96 8.98 -21.46 -6.11
N PRO A 97 10.07 -21.67 -5.35
CA PRO A 97 11.12 -22.63 -5.70
C PRO A 97 10.65 -24.10 -5.61
N SER A 98 9.58 -24.37 -4.85
CA SER A 98 8.99 -25.70 -4.66
C SER A 98 8.01 -26.10 -5.76
N LYS A 99 8.03 -27.38 -6.18
CA LYS A 99 7.29 -27.98 -7.32
C LYS A 99 5.74 -27.95 -7.22
N LYS A 100 5.15 -27.25 -6.26
CA LYS A 100 3.69 -27.05 -6.19
C LYS A 100 3.35 -25.68 -6.79
N SER A 101 2.66 -25.72 -7.92
CA SER A 101 2.26 -24.53 -8.68
C SER A 101 1.40 -23.59 -7.82
N PHE A 102 2.03 -22.57 -7.24
CA PHE A 102 1.37 -21.41 -6.68
C PHE A 102 2.01 -20.18 -7.32
N SER A 103 1.20 -19.37 -7.99
CA SER A 103 1.62 -18.10 -8.58
C SER A 103 0.96 -16.98 -7.80
N LEU A 104 1.76 -16.11 -7.19
CA LEU A 104 1.26 -14.92 -6.48
C LEU A 104 0.72 -13.86 -7.44
N PHE A 105 1.18 -13.86 -8.68
CA PHE A 105 0.76 -12.92 -9.73
C PHE A 105 0.11 -13.69 -10.88
N ARG A 106 -1.08 -14.25 -10.65
CA ARG A 106 -1.91 -14.78 -11.74
C ARG A 106 -2.76 -13.62 -12.28
N ARG A 107 -2.72 -13.40 -13.60
CA ARG A 107 -3.73 -12.60 -14.32
C ARG A 107 -5.08 -13.30 -14.26
#